data_AF-A0A494WWD9-F1
#
_entry.id   AF-A0A494WWD9-F1
#
_cell.length_a   1.000
_cell.length_b   1.000
_cell.length_c   1.000
_cell.angle_alpha   90.00
_cell.angle_beta   90.00
_cell.angle_gamma   90.00
#
_symmetry.space_group_name_H-M   'P 1'
#
loop_
_entity.id
_entity.type
_entity.pdbx_description
1 polymer ?
#
loop_
_entity_poly.entity_id
_entity_poly.type
_entity_poly.pdbx_seq_one_letter_code
_entity_poly.pdbx_strand_id
1 'polypeptide(L)'
;MERTAVFEAAERFARVEGILPAPESSHAIKVAIDEALKCKETGEEKTIVFGLAGTGYFDMVAYEKLHNKEMTDYIPSDEDLKKGFDGIPRFPGNMQ
;
A
#
# COMPACT_ATOMS: atom_id res chain seq x y z
N MET A 1 -4.25 -5.24 -2.69
CA MET A 1 -2.79 -5.36 -2.69
C MET A 1 -2.37 -5.82 -1.32
N GLU A 2 -1.46 -6.78 -1.23
CA GLU A 2 -0.96 -7.28 0.06
C GLU A 2 -0.15 -6.20 0.77
N ARG A 3 -0.41 -6.03 2.07
CA ARG A 3 0.25 -5.05 2.93
C ARG A 3 1.74 -5.34 3.03
N THR A 4 2.14 -6.61 3.09
CA THR A 4 3.56 -7.00 3.13
C THR A 4 4.30 -6.44 1.91
N ALA A 5 3.76 -6.64 0.71
CA ALA A 5 4.35 -6.15 -0.54
C ALA A 5 4.43 -4.61 -0.61
N VAL A 6 3.46 -3.89 0.00
CA VAL A 6 3.50 -2.42 0.11
C VAL A 6 4.70 -1.99 0.96
N PHE A 7 4.88 -2.63 2.11
CA PHE A 7 5.93 -2.30 3.06
C PHE A 7 7.33 -2.69 2.58
N GLU A 8 7.48 -3.78 1.83
CA GLU A 8 8.73 -4.16 1.17
C GLU A 8 9.16 -3.13 0.12
N ALA A 9 8.21 -2.64 -0.70
CA ALA A 9 8.48 -1.56 -1.65
C ALA A 9 8.92 -0.28 -0.94
N ALA A 10 8.29 0.04 0.20
CA ALA A 10 8.64 1.17 1.04
C ALA A 10 10.05 1.05 1.64
N GLU A 11 10.41 -0.13 2.15
CA GLU A 11 11.75 -0.41 2.68
C GLU A 11 12.81 -0.26 1.58
N ARG A 12 12.54 -0.82 0.39
CA ARG A 12 13.43 -0.68 -0.77
C ARG A 12 13.63 0.79 -1.13
N PHE A 13 12.55 1.56 -1.22
CA PHE A 13 12.61 3.00 -1.50
C PHE A 13 13.42 3.74 -0.45
N ALA A 14 13.17 3.49 0.84
CA ALA A 14 13.90 4.13 1.94
C ALA A 14 15.40 3.81 1.92
N ARG A 15 15.78 2.58 1.57
CA ARG A 15 17.18 2.17 1.43
C ARG A 15 17.91 2.87 0.29
N VAL A 16 17.20 3.24 -0.78
CA VAL A 16 17.78 3.88 -1.97
C VAL A 16 17.74 5.41 -1.86
N GLU A 17 16.60 5.98 -1.47
CA GLU A 17 16.33 7.42 -1.48
C GLU A 17 16.53 8.10 -0.11
N GLY A 18 16.74 7.32 0.95
CA GLY A 18 16.96 7.83 2.31
C GLY A 18 15.71 8.41 2.99
N ILE A 19 14.53 8.28 2.39
CA ILE A 19 13.26 8.78 2.94
C ILE A 19 12.39 7.59 3.34
N LEU A 20 11.98 7.53 4.61
CA LEU A 20 10.99 6.57 5.08
C LEU A 20 9.58 7.09 4.75
N PRO A 21 8.85 6.49 3.79
CA PRO A 21 7.53 6.98 3.38
C PRO A 21 6.44 6.58 4.38
N ALA A 22 5.34 7.32 4.41
CA ALA A 22 4.13 6.87 5.13
C ALA A 22 3.51 5.63 4.44
N PRO A 23 2.88 4.70 5.18
CA PRO A 23 2.26 3.50 4.61
C PRO A 23 1.27 3.77 3.46
N GLU A 24 0.54 4.88 3.50
CA GLU A 24 -0.37 5.30 2.44
C GLU A 24 0.40 5.64 1.15
N SER A 25 1.53 6.36 1.28
CA SER A 25 2.39 6.73 0.14
C SER A 25 3.12 5.52 -0.44
N SER A 26 3.40 4.51 0.38
CA SER A 26 4.03 3.26 -0.04
C SER A 26 3.24 2.51 -1.11
N HIS A 27 1.91 2.69 -1.17
CA HIS A 27 1.08 2.12 -2.24
C HIS A 27 1.46 2.73 -3.60
N ALA A 28 1.64 4.05 -3.66
CA ALA A 28 2.04 4.75 -4.87
C ALA A 28 3.49 4.40 -5.27
N ILE A 29 4.38 4.29 -4.29
CA ILE A 29 5.77 3.85 -4.49
C ILE A 29 5.81 2.46 -5.12
N LYS A 30 5.03 1.50 -4.60
CA LYS A 30 5.03 0.15 -5.18
C LYS A 30 4.59 0.17 -6.64
N VAL A 31 3.52 0.88 -6.96
CA VAL A 31 3.04 0.98 -8.36
C VAL A 31 4.10 1.64 -9.25
N ALA A 32 4.79 2.67 -8.75
CA ALA A 32 5.88 3.32 -9.49
C ALA A 32 7.06 2.36 -9.73
N ILE A 33 7.44 1.55 -8.74
CA ILE A 33 8.49 0.53 -8.88
C ILE A 33 8.08 -0.54 -9.90
N ASP A 34 6.84 -1.04 -9.84
CA ASP A 34 6.33 -2.02 -10.80
C ASP A 34 6.36 -1.48 -12.23
N GLU A 35 5.92 -0.23 -12.43
CA GLU A 35 5.92 0.39 -13.76
C GLU A 35 7.34 0.62 -14.27
N ALA A 36 8.28 1.00 -13.38
CA ALA A 36 9.70 1.12 -13.73
C ALA A 36 10.31 -0.24 -14.12
N LEU A 37 9.93 -1.33 -13.45
CA LEU A 37 10.37 -2.69 -13.81
C LEU A 37 9.80 -3.12 -15.17
N LYS A 38 8.53 -2.82 -15.47
CA LYS A 38 7.96 -3.05 -16.80
C LYS A 38 8.70 -2.26 -17.88
N CYS A 39 8.99 -0.98 -17.64
CA CYS A 39 9.78 -0.16 -18.57
C CYS A 39 11.16 -0.77 -18.84
N LYS A 40 11.80 -1.34 -17.81
CA LYS A 40 13.06 -2.08 -17.96
C LYS A 40 12.92 -3.33 -18.84
N GLU A 41 11.82 -4.07 -18.71
CA GLU A 41 11.54 -5.26 -19.52
C GLU A 41 11.21 -4.92 -20.98
N THR A 42 10.47 -3.84 -21.22
CA THR A 42 10.05 -3.42 -22.56
C THR A 42 11.07 -2.54 -23.28
N GLY A 43 12.00 -1.93 -22.54
CA GLY A 43 12.94 -0.92 -23.05
C GLY A 43 12.28 0.45 -23.32
N GLU A 44 11.07 0.67 -22.84
CA GLU A 44 10.34 1.93 -23.02
C GLU A 44 10.79 2.98 -22.00
N GLU A 45 11.15 4.16 -22.45
CA GLU A 45 11.49 5.29 -21.57
C GLU A 45 10.21 6.04 -21.17
N LYS A 46 9.88 6.05 -19.87
CA LYS A 46 8.76 6.81 -19.31
C LYS A 46 9.19 7.66 -18.14
N THR A 47 8.55 8.82 -18.01
CA THR A 47 8.58 9.61 -16.77
C THR A 47 7.43 9.16 -15.86
N ILE A 48 7.76 8.65 -14.67
CA ILE A 48 6.78 8.18 -13.69
C ILE A 48 6.71 9.20 -12.55
N VAL A 49 5.53 9.80 -12.36
CA VAL A 49 5.26 10.72 -11.25
C VAL A 49 4.33 10.03 -10.25
N PHE A 50 4.69 10.05 -8.97
CA PHE A 50 3.87 9.53 -7.89
C PHE A 50 3.85 10.51 -6.70
N GLY A 51 2.80 10.42 -5.88
CA GLY A 51 2.66 11.27 -4.69
C GLY A 51 3.34 10.66 -3.48
N LEU A 52 4.29 11.41 -2.90
CA LEU A 52 4.84 11.14 -1.56
C LEU A 52 4.17 12.11 -0.57
N ALA A 53 3.04 11.71 0.00
CA ALA A 53 2.19 12.58 0.79
C ALA A 53 2.64 12.74 2.26
N GLY A 54 3.49 11.84 2.76
CA GLY A 54 3.93 11.88 4.16
C GLY A 54 5.12 10.96 4.47
N THR A 55 5.66 11.14 5.68
CA THR A 55 6.80 10.36 6.21
C THR A 55 6.33 9.29 7.19
N GLY A 56 6.98 8.13 7.20
CA GLY A 56 6.65 6.99 8.07
C GLY A 56 7.23 7.08 9.49
N TYR A 57 7.64 8.26 9.96
CA TYR A 57 8.35 8.41 11.24
C TYR A 57 7.55 7.92 12.45
N PHE A 58 6.22 8.02 12.39
CA PHE A 58 5.32 7.53 13.43
C PHE A 58 4.79 6.12 13.15
N ASP A 59 5.15 5.52 12.01
CA ASP A 59 4.72 4.19 11.57
C ASP A 59 5.79 3.11 11.84
N MET A 60 6.79 3.44 12.66
CA MET A 60 7.94 2.57 12.94
C MET A 60 7.54 1.18 13.48
N VAL A 61 6.44 1.08 14.22
CA VAL A 61 5.92 -0.21 14.71
C VAL A 61 5.47 -1.10 13.55
N ALA A 62 4.90 -0.53 12.49
CA ALA A 62 4.51 -1.31 11.32
C ALA A 62 5.75 -1.77 10.53
N TYR A 63 6.77 -0.91 10.40
CA TYR A 63 8.05 -1.28 9.80
C TYR A 63 8.81 -2.34 10.61
N GLU A 64 8.77 -2.26 11.93
CA GLU A 64 9.35 -3.28 12.82
C GLU A 64 8.67 -4.64 12.61
N LYS A 65 7.33 -4.68 12.56
CA LYS A 65 6.59 -5.92 12.28
C LYS A 65 6.95 -6.52 10.92
N LEU A 66 7.15 -5.70 9.89
CA LEU A 66 7.66 -6.19 8.61
C LEU A 66 9.04 -6.82 8.78
N HIS A 67 9.97 -6.10 9.42
CA HIS A 67 11.35 -6.55 9.61
C HIS A 67 11.45 -7.85 10.41
N ASN A 68 10.62 -7.98 11.44
CA ASN A 68 10.53 -9.16 12.29
C ASN A 68 9.72 -10.30 11.63
N LYS A 69 9.17 -10.09 10.42
CA LYS A 69 8.30 -11.04 9.71
C LYS A 69 7.02 -11.40 10.47
N GLU A 70 6.52 -10.46 11.26
CA GLU A 70 5.28 -10.56 12.04
C GLU A 70 4.09 -9.89 11.34
N MET A 71 4.34 -9.17 10.24
CA MET A 71 3.28 -8.60 9.42
C MET A 71 2.52 -9.70 8.70
N THR A 72 1.19 -9.71 8.84
CA THR A 72 0.32 -10.66 8.16
C THR A 72 -0.63 -9.93 7.22
N ASP A 73 -0.82 -10.54 6.05
CA ASP A 73 -1.85 -10.13 5.12
C ASP A 73 -3.18 -10.76 5.53
N TYR A 74 -4.22 -9.91 5.58
CA TYR A 74 -5.57 -10.34 5.84
C TYR A 74 -6.49 -9.77 4.77
N ILE A 75 -7.15 -10.67 4.05
CA ILE A 75 -8.16 -10.34 3.06
C ILE A 75 -9.52 -10.60 3.73
N PRO A 76 -10.33 -9.56 3.98
CA PRO A 76 -11.65 -9.73 4.59
C PRO A 76 -12.51 -10.66 3.74
N SER A 77 -13.21 -11.59 4.39
CA SER A 77 -14.22 -12.42 3.73
C SER A 77 -15.53 -11.65 3.54
N ASP A 78 -16.43 -12.17 2.70
CA ASP A 78 -17.78 -11.60 2.55
C ASP A 78 -18.54 -11.57 3.89
N GLU A 79 -18.30 -12.54 4.78
CA GLU A 79 -18.89 -12.57 6.13
C GLU A 79 -18.36 -11.44 7.02
N ASP A 80 -17.07 -11.10 6.89
CA ASP A 80 -16.46 -9.99 7.63
C ASP A 80 -17.01 -8.64 7.16
N LEU A 81 -17.21 -8.50 5.85
CA LEU A 81 -17.78 -7.29 5.25
C LEU A 81 -19.27 -7.13 5.57
N LYS A 82 -20.03 -8.23 5.61
CA LYS A 82 -21.48 -8.24 5.89
C LYS A 82 -21.83 -7.48 7.17
N LYS A 83 -21.03 -7.64 8.24
CA LYS A 83 -21.23 -6.93 9.51
C LYS A 83 -21.21 -5.41 9.34
N GLY A 84 -20.34 -4.90 8.48
CA GLY A 84 -20.28 -3.48 8.14
C GLY A 84 -21.49 -3.06 7.30
N PHE A 85 -21.84 -3.85 6.29
CA PHE A 85 -22.98 -3.57 5.40
C PHE A 85 -24.32 -3.55 6.13
N ASP A 86 -24.54 -4.49 7.06
CA ASP A 86 -25.76 -4.57 7.87
C ASP A 86 -25.94 -3.32 8.77
N GLY A 87 -24.85 -2.61 9.07
CA GLY A 87 -24.86 -1.35 9.83
C GLY A 87 -25.13 -0.09 9.01
N ILE A 88 -25.18 -0.18 7.67
CA ILE A 88 -25.40 0.99 6.80
C ILE A 88 -26.89 1.36 6.81
N PRO A 89 -27.26 2.61 7.19
CA PRO A 89 -28.65 3.04 7.17
C PRO A 89 -29.24 2.96 5.77
N ARG A 90 -30.45 2.41 5.63
CA ARG A 90 -31.16 2.35 4.36
C ARG A 90 -32.03 3.59 4.15
N PHE A 91 -31.85 4.24 3.01
CA PHE A 91 -32.62 5.38 2.55
C PHE A 91 -32.87 5.27 1.03
N PRO A 92 -33.78 6.06 0.45
CA PRO A 92 -34.21 5.90 -0.95
C PRO A 92 -33.12 5.94 -2.03
N GLY A 93 -31.87 6.28 -1.70
CA GLY A 93 -30.73 6.30 -2.62
C GLY A 93 -29.74 5.13 -2.48
N ASN A 94 -29.93 4.20 -1.53
CA ASN A 94 -29.01 3.07 -1.33
C ASN A 94 -29.74 1.74 -1.00
N MET A 95 -30.99 1.60 -1.44
CA MET A 95 -31.81 0.40 -1.20
C MET A 95 -31.53 -0.78 -2.15
N GLN A 96 -30.31 -0.87 -2.71
CA GLN A 96 -29.91 -1.97 -3.60
C GLN A 96 -28.85 -2.85 -2.93
#